data_AF-A0A816FXS3-F1
#
_entry.id   AF-A0A816FXS3-F1
#
_cell.length_a   1.000
_cell.length_b   1.000
_cell.length_c   1.000
_cell.angle_alpha   90.00
_cell.angle_beta   90.00
_cell.angle_gamma   90.00
#
_symmetry.space_group_name_H-M   'P 1'
#
loop_
_entity.id
_entity.type
_entity.pdbx_description
1 polymer ?
#
loop_
_entity_poly.entity_id
_entity_poly.type
_entity_poly.pdbx_seq_one_letter_code
_entity_poly.pdbx_strand_id
1 'polypeptide(L)'
;MITWRVINSSSNPLVIEIFQRHAWNYVTWPCTNALISTGNYMIGSGSLVCTAPCPPNISTLNSVAVPCTGYNIIEQYVSGENRFNIRVPSNYIFRAVFTSSAWFILVTGGSTWSVSTEINTYKRSNGRYNQAPIVTMLPIIRLRSNLTYYIKINVADNDFDRYTCIWSNSSQECGGVCRSLLTLPTSTYLNETSCILRFTPIIVGYYAIALTILDFENDTSTAYLSRVPIQFILRVWSSPNTCTTPPIYIGDVPADQCIFVEPGQSLTMLIRIKVQCANATLNNTIGVYPTGFTQSSTYLDPYDPTINVFSSNLCG
;
A
#
# COMPACT_ATOMS: atom_id res chain seq x y z
N MET A 1 -0.84 -3.76 -3.11
CA MET A 1 -1.16 -2.75 -4.15
C MET A 1 -0.58 -3.22 -5.46
N ILE A 2 -1.26 -2.95 -6.56
CA ILE A 2 -0.80 -3.24 -7.92
C ILE A 2 -1.14 -2.02 -8.78
N THR A 3 -0.16 -1.46 -9.48
CA THR A 3 -0.35 -0.33 -10.39
C THR A 3 0.47 -0.56 -11.67
N TRP A 4 0.35 0.32 -12.65
CA TRP A 4 0.95 0.13 -13.95
C TRP A 4 1.22 1.44 -14.67
N ARG A 5 2.15 1.41 -15.62
CA ARG A 5 2.41 2.52 -16.54
C ARG A 5 2.91 2.03 -17.89
N VAL A 6 2.66 2.79 -18.95
CA VAL A 6 3.24 2.52 -20.27
C VAL A 6 4.69 2.99 -20.29
N ILE A 7 5.64 2.08 -20.51
CA ILE A 7 7.08 2.39 -20.57
C ILE A 7 7.64 2.42 -22.00
N ASN A 8 6.95 1.80 -22.96
CA ASN A 8 7.25 1.94 -24.39
C ASN A 8 5.95 2.07 -25.18
N SER A 9 5.67 3.29 -25.61
CA SER A 9 4.51 3.66 -26.42
C SER A 9 4.77 3.60 -27.92
N SER A 10 6.02 3.36 -28.34
CA SER A 10 6.41 3.29 -29.75
C SER A 10 6.33 1.88 -30.32
N SER A 11 6.24 0.85 -29.48
CA SER A 11 6.07 -0.54 -29.90
C SER A 11 4.60 -0.91 -30.10
N ASN A 12 4.35 -1.87 -31.00
CA ASN A 12 3.05 -2.52 -31.14
C ASN A 12 3.23 -4.04 -31.05
N PRO A 13 2.76 -4.71 -29.97
CA PRO A 13 2.03 -4.18 -28.81
C PRO A 13 2.85 -3.23 -27.91
N LEU A 14 2.15 -2.42 -27.11
CA LEU A 14 2.73 -1.51 -26.11
C LEU A 14 3.46 -2.32 -25.04
N VAL A 15 4.51 -1.75 -24.43
CA VAL A 15 5.13 -2.33 -23.23
C VAL A 15 4.62 -1.60 -22.00
N ILE A 16 4.00 -2.35 -21.10
CA ILE A 16 3.47 -1.88 -19.82
C ILE A 16 4.32 -2.47 -18.72
N GLU A 17 4.81 -1.62 -17.82
CA GLU A 17 5.39 -2.04 -16.56
C GLU A 17 4.28 -2.16 -15.52
N ILE A 18 4.20 -3.31 -14.86
CA ILE A 18 3.35 -3.51 -13.69
C ILE A 18 4.25 -3.43 -12.47
N PHE A 19 3.84 -2.59 -11.52
CA PHE A 19 4.44 -2.50 -10.21
C PHE A 19 3.51 -3.12 -9.19
N GLN A 20 4.01 -4.08 -8.42
CA GLN A 20 3.26 -4.72 -7.35
C GLN A 20 4.03 -4.65 -6.04
N ARG A 21 3.27 -4.45 -4.96
CA ARG A 21 3.76 -4.47 -3.60
C ARG A 21 2.82 -5.30 -2.75
N HIS A 22 3.38 -6.33 -2.14
CA HIS A 22 2.64 -7.29 -1.34
C HIS A 22 3.24 -7.37 0.05
N ALA A 23 2.37 -7.64 1.02
CA ALA A 23 2.76 -7.98 2.37
C ALA A 23 2.22 -9.37 2.69
N TRP A 24 2.87 -10.08 3.60
CA TRP A 24 2.50 -11.42 4.01
C TRP A 24 2.71 -11.58 5.50
N ASN A 25 2.14 -12.64 6.07
CA ASN A 25 2.36 -12.99 7.47
C ASN A 25 3.84 -13.40 7.68
N TYR A 26 4.49 -12.79 8.68
CA TYR A 26 5.90 -13.03 8.96
C TYR A 26 6.20 -14.49 9.33
N VAL A 27 5.29 -15.17 10.04
CA VAL A 27 5.49 -16.57 10.46
C VAL A 27 5.60 -17.50 9.25
N THR A 28 4.79 -17.25 8.21
CA THR A 28 4.78 -18.06 6.99
C THR A 28 5.95 -17.71 6.06
N TRP A 29 6.33 -16.43 6.02
CA TRP A 29 7.36 -15.92 5.11
C TRP A 29 8.41 -15.12 5.90
N PRO A 30 9.22 -15.78 6.76
CA PRO A 30 10.16 -15.09 7.63
C PRO A 30 11.24 -14.41 6.81
N CYS A 31 11.51 -13.15 7.12
CA CYS A 31 12.54 -12.36 6.46
C CYS A 31 13.50 -11.75 7.48
N THR A 32 14.76 -11.58 7.08
CA THR A 32 15.82 -11.01 7.93
C THR A 32 16.61 -9.99 7.14
N ASN A 33 17.37 -9.14 7.83
CA ASN A 33 18.27 -8.19 7.18
C ASN A 33 19.28 -8.87 6.23
N ALA A 34 19.72 -10.09 6.54
CA ALA A 34 20.60 -10.87 5.64
C ALA A 34 19.86 -11.33 4.37
N LEU A 35 18.58 -11.72 4.49
CA LEU A 35 17.79 -12.09 3.31
C LEU A 35 17.50 -10.87 2.44
N ILE A 36 17.21 -9.71 3.04
CA ILE A 36 17.04 -8.44 2.32
C ILE A 36 18.34 -8.07 1.58
N SER A 37 19.50 -8.16 2.23
CA SER A 37 20.77 -7.79 1.62
C SER A 37 21.17 -8.71 0.46
N THR A 38 20.84 -10.00 0.53
CA THR A 38 21.06 -10.92 -0.61
C THR A 38 20.07 -10.71 -1.77
N GLY A 39 18.90 -10.14 -1.52
CA GLY A 39 17.88 -9.82 -2.54
C GLY A 39 17.17 -11.01 -3.20
N ASN A 40 17.55 -12.25 -2.86
CA ASN A 40 17.05 -13.45 -3.57
C ASN A 40 15.90 -14.17 -2.86
N TYR A 41 15.57 -13.78 -1.62
CA TYR A 41 14.49 -14.41 -0.88
C TYR A 41 13.13 -13.84 -1.28
N MET A 42 12.34 -14.67 -1.96
CA MET A 42 11.01 -14.33 -2.44
C MET A 42 9.94 -14.68 -1.40
N ILE A 43 9.07 -13.72 -1.11
CA ILE A 43 7.92 -13.87 -0.21
C ILE A 43 6.63 -13.95 -1.01
N GLY A 44 5.69 -14.75 -0.52
CA GLY A 44 4.38 -14.92 -1.13
C GLY A 44 4.33 -15.98 -2.22
N SER A 45 3.11 -16.32 -2.62
CA SER A 45 2.85 -17.33 -3.65
C SER A 45 1.57 -17.01 -4.43
N GLY A 46 1.45 -17.65 -5.59
CA GLY A 46 0.37 -17.44 -6.54
C GLY A 46 0.77 -16.54 -7.71
N SER A 47 -0.23 -16.19 -8.52
CA SER A 47 -0.03 -15.47 -9.78
C SER A 47 -1.04 -14.36 -9.94
N LEU A 48 -0.58 -13.26 -10.52
CA LEU A 48 -1.45 -12.25 -11.08
C LEU A 48 -1.99 -12.78 -12.40
N VAL A 49 -3.31 -12.91 -12.50
CA VAL A 49 -3.99 -13.47 -13.66
C VAL A 49 -4.83 -12.40 -14.35
N CYS A 50 -5.02 -12.54 -15.66
CA CYS A 50 -5.97 -11.73 -16.37
C CYS A 50 -7.38 -12.29 -16.17
N THR A 51 -8.35 -11.42 -15.90
CA THR A 51 -9.78 -11.77 -15.98
C THR A 51 -10.40 -11.16 -17.23
N ALA A 52 -11.22 -11.94 -17.93
CA ALA A 52 -11.80 -11.58 -19.22
C ALA A 52 -12.45 -10.18 -19.21
N PRO A 53 -12.30 -9.39 -20.30
CA PRO A 53 -11.59 -9.72 -21.54
C PRO A 53 -10.07 -9.68 -21.38
N CYS A 54 -9.37 -10.67 -21.94
CA CYS A 54 -7.92 -10.77 -21.83
C CYS A 54 -7.22 -10.54 -23.16
N PRO A 55 -6.09 -9.80 -23.18
CA PRO A 55 -5.30 -9.65 -24.39
C PRO A 55 -4.89 -11.02 -24.96
N PRO A 56 -4.70 -11.13 -26.30
CA PRO A 56 -4.30 -12.38 -26.92
C PRO A 56 -3.06 -12.99 -26.24
N ASN A 57 -3.14 -14.27 -25.89
CA ASN A 57 -2.08 -15.03 -25.22
C ASN A 57 -1.71 -14.57 -23.79
N ILE A 58 -2.55 -13.76 -23.14
CA ILE A 58 -2.35 -13.36 -21.73
C ILE A 58 -3.47 -13.95 -20.87
N SER A 59 -3.16 -15.01 -20.13
CA SER A 59 -4.05 -15.55 -19.07
C SER A 59 -3.41 -15.39 -17.70
N THR A 60 -2.11 -15.62 -17.59
CA THR A 60 -1.29 -15.37 -16.41
C THR A 60 -0.25 -14.31 -16.76
N LEU A 61 -0.15 -13.27 -15.92
CA LEU A 61 0.77 -12.16 -16.14
C LEU A 61 2.14 -12.47 -15.55
N ASN A 62 2.20 -12.70 -14.24
CA ASN A 62 3.43 -13.05 -13.52
C ASN A 62 3.10 -13.60 -12.13
N SER A 63 4.11 -14.11 -11.41
CA SER A 63 3.98 -14.42 -10.00
C SER A 63 3.77 -13.16 -9.16
N VAL A 64 3.02 -13.29 -8.06
CA VAL A 64 2.95 -12.26 -7.01
C VAL A 64 4.04 -12.41 -5.96
N ALA A 65 4.90 -13.42 -6.09
CA ALA A 65 6.07 -13.54 -5.25
C ALA A 65 6.99 -12.33 -5.50
N VAL A 66 7.46 -11.71 -4.42
CA VAL A 66 8.29 -10.50 -4.46
C VAL A 66 9.53 -10.68 -3.60
N PRO A 67 10.68 -10.10 -3.93
CA PRO A 67 11.83 -10.09 -3.02
C PRO A 67 11.44 -9.37 -1.72
N CYS A 68 11.83 -9.92 -0.58
CA CYS A 68 11.61 -9.23 0.69
C CYS A 68 12.44 -7.95 0.76
N THR A 69 11.79 -6.83 1.06
CA THR A 69 12.43 -5.52 1.26
C THR A 69 12.26 -4.99 2.69
N GLY A 70 11.41 -5.62 3.50
CA GLY A 70 11.16 -5.18 4.86
C GLY A 70 10.34 -6.18 5.65
N TYR A 71 10.42 -6.10 6.98
CA TYR A 71 9.64 -6.93 7.89
C TYR A 71 9.43 -6.23 9.23
N ASN A 72 8.43 -6.69 9.98
CA ASN A 72 8.25 -6.33 11.37
C ASN A 72 7.75 -7.52 12.17
N ILE A 73 8.56 -7.99 13.11
CA ILE A 73 8.24 -9.15 13.95
C ILE A 73 7.11 -8.81 14.94
N ILE A 74 7.07 -7.59 15.48
CA ILE A 74 6.07 -7.20 16.51
C ILE A 74 4.66 -7.13 15.91
N GLU A 75 4.55 -6.58 14.71
CA GLU A 75 3.28 -6.50 13.97
C GLU A 75 3.05 -7.72 13.06
N GLN A 76 3.99 -8.67 12.99
CA GLN A 76 3.85 -9.96 12.29
C GLN A 76 3.64 -9.84 10.77
N TYR A 77 4.33 -8.90 10.12
CA TYR A 77 4.30 -8.80 8.66
C TYR A 77 5.70 -8.84 8.04
N VAL A 78 5.73 -9.25 6.78
CA VAL A 78 6.84 -9.06 5.84
C VAL A 78 6.30 -8.33 4.61
N SER A 79 7.12 -7.55 3.93
CA SER A 79 6.75 -6.80 2.73
C SER A 79 7.82 -6.87 1.66
N GLY A 80 7.40 -6.75 0.42
CA GLY A 80 8.28 -6.72 -0.73
C GLY A 80 7.60 -6.07 -1.93
N GLU A 81 8.39 -5.82 -2.96
CA GLU A 81 7.91 -5.23 -4.19
C GLU A 81 8.61 -5.81 -5.41
N ASN A 82 7.93 -5.80 -6.55
CA ASN A 82 8.48 -6.28 -7.81
C ASN A 82 7.91 -5.48 -8.97
N ARG A 83 8.68 -5.40 -10.06
CA ARG A 83 8.27 -4.82 -11.33
C ARG A 83 8.49 -5.83 -12.43
N PHE A 84 7.54 -5.92 -13.35
CA PHE A 84 7.70 -6.75 -14.54
C PHE A 84 6.95 -6.14 -15.72
N ASN A 85 7.38 -6.52 -16.92
CA ASN A 85 6.84 -5.97 -18.15
C ASN A 85 5.90 -6.96 -18.81
N ILE A 86 4.79 -6.45 -19.34
CA ILE A 86 3.87 -7.18 -20.21
C ILE A 86 3.67 -6.44 -21.52
N ARG A 87 3.17 -7.14 -22.53
CA ARG A 87 2.89 -6.59 -23.85
C ARG A 87 1.39 -6.54 -24.08
N VAL A 88 0.81 -5.37 -24.29
CA VAL A 88 -0.65 -5.19 -24.42
C VAL A 88 -0.97 -4.41 -25.69
N PRO A 89 -2.00 -4.80 -26.46
CA PRO A 89 -2.49 -3.99 -27.57
C PRO A 89 -2.89 -2.57 -27.14
N SER A 90 -2.79 -1.61 -28.06
CA SER A 90 -3.41 -0.30 -27.86
C SER A 90 -4.93 -0.40 -27.84
N ASN A 91 -5.61 0.57 -27.19
CA ASN A 91 -7.06 0.65 -27.13
C ASN A 91 -7.71 -0.61 -26.51
N TYR A 92 -7.11 -1.09 -25.43
CA TYR A 92 -7.53 -2.29 -24.73
C TYR A 92 -7.75 -2.00 -23.24
N ILE A 93 -8.80 -2.59 -22.67
CA ILE A 93 -9.07 -2.54 -21.23
C ILE A 93 -9.17 -3.97 -20.72
N PHE A 94 -8.49 -4.28 -19.63
CA PHE A 94 -8.59 -5.55 -18.94
C PHE A 94 -8.23 -5.42 -17.47
N ARG A 95 -8.50 -6.47 -16.69
CA ARG A 95 -8.18 -6.52 -15.26
C ARG A 95 -7.15 -7.57 -14.96
N ALA A 96 -6.18 -7.18 -14.14
CA ALA A 96 -5.20 -8.06 -13.54
C ALA A 96 -5.59 -8.31 -12.09
N VAL A 97 -5.89 -9.56 -11.76
CA VAL A 97 -6.48 -9.98 -10.49
C VAL A 97 -5.55 -10.98 -9.80
N PHE A 98 -5.37 -10.80 -8.50
CA PHE A 98 -4.73 -11.79 -7.65
C PHE A 98 -5.71 -12.21 -6.55
N THR A 99 -5.89 -13.51 -6.37
CA THR A 99 -6.73 -14.09 -5.33
C THR A 99 -5.94 -15.02 -4.42
N SER A 100 -6.30 -15.04 -3.14
CA SER A 100 -5.67 -15.90 -2.13
C SER A 100 -6.64 -16.22 -0.98
N SER A 101 -6.25 -17.14 -0.12
CA SER A 101 -6.92 -17.39 1.16
C SER A 101 -6.67 -16.28 2.16
N ALA A 102 -7.30 -16.34 3.33
CA ALA A 102 -7.04 -15.44 4.45
C ALA A 102 -5.63 -15.60 5.04
N TRP A 103 -4.99 -14.48 5.38
CA TRP A 103 -3.65 -14.46 6.02
C TRP A 103 -3.74 -14.09 7.51
N PHE A 104 -4.88 -13.52 7.92
CA PHE A 104 -5.24 -13.21 9.31
C PHE A 104 -6.66 -13.69 9.60
N ILE A 105 -6.89 -14.11 10.84
CA ILE A 105 -8.24 -14.30 11.37
C ILE A 105 -8.79 -12.91 11.67
N LEU A 106 -9.82 -12.51 10.93
CA LEU A 106 -10.48 -11.22 11.12
C LEU A 106 -11.56 -11.32 12.18
N VAL A 107 -11.87 -10.18 12.82
CA VAL A 107 -13.03 -10.06 13.71
C VAL A 107 -14.31 -10.43 12.95
N THR A 108 -14.38 -10.04 11.68
CA THR A 108 -15.49 -10.38 10.79
C THR A 108 -15.04 -10.51 9.33
N GLY A 109 -15.69 -11.41 8.57
CA GLY A 109 -15.41 -11.66 7.15
C GLY A 109 -14.06 -12.34 6.87
N GLY A 110 -13.58 -12.20 5.63
CA GLY A 110 -12.17 -12.41 5.29
C GLY A 110 -11.71 -13.81 4.90
N SER A 111 -12.61 -14.73 4.54
CA SER A 111 -12.23 -16.10 4.11
C SER A 111 -11.41 -16.14 2.82
N THR A 112 -11.64 -15.18 1.92
CA THR A 112 -10.91 -15.02 0.65
C THR A 112 -10.46 -13.58 0.49
N TRP A 113 -9.28 -13.41 -0.11
CA TRP A 113 -8.68 -12.13 -0.40
C TRP A 113 -8.53 -12.02 -1.91
N SER A 114 -8.80 -10.83 -2.44
CA SER A 114 -8.67 -10.56 -3.87
C SER A 114 -8.27 -9.12 -4.05
N VAL A 115 -7.37 -8.82 -4.97
CA VAL A 115 -7.06 -7.46 -5.41
C VAL A 115 -7.10 -7.43 -6.93
N SER A 116 -7.61 -6.35 -7.50
CA SER A 116 -7.75 -6.19 -8.95
C SER A 116 -7.33 -4.80 -9.36
N THR A 117 -6.44 -4.71 -10.35
CA THR A 117 -6.16 -3.46 -11.04
C THR A 117 -6.71 -3.51 -12.46
N GLU A 118 -7.22 -2.37 -12.93
CA GLU A 118 -7.66 -2.22 -14.31
C GLU A 118 -6.61 -1.47 -15.12
N ILE A 119 -6.20 -2.09 -16.22
CA ILE A 119 -5.22 -1.58 -17.17
C ILE A 119 -5.98 -1.09 -18.39
N ASN A 120 -5.75 0.17 -18.76
CA ASN A 120 -6.44 0.87 -19.84
C ASN A 120 -5.43 1.51 -20.80
N THR A 121 -5.33 0.98 -22.01
CA THR A 121 -4.40 1.48 -23.03
C THR A 121 -5.07 2.38 -24.07
N TYR A 122 -6.20 3.00 -23.73
CA TYR A 122 -6.72 4.10 -24.53
C TYR A 122 -5.90 5.36 -24.27
N LYS A 123 -5.69 6.15 -25.32
CA LYS A 123 -5.03 7.45 -25.18
C LYS A 123 -5.98 8.43 -24.51
N ARG A 124 -5.39 9.28 -23.68
CA ARG A 124 -6.00 10.47 -23.08
C ARG A 124 -6.31 11.50 -24.17
N SER A 125 -7.08 12.53 -23.82
CA SER A 125 -7.41 13.63 -24.75
C SER A 125 -6.17 14.35 -25.28
N ASN A 126 -5.09 14.39 -24.49
CA ASN A 126 -3.79 14.96 -24.87
C ASN A 126 -2.92 14.04 -25.76
N GLY A 127 -3.42 12.87 -26.16
CA GLY A 127 -2.72 11.91 -27.02
C GLY A 127 -1.67 11.03 -26.32
N ARG A 128 -1.47 11.19 -25.01
CA ARG A 128 -0.58 10.35 -24.18
C ARG A 128 -1.35 9.18 -23.56
N TYR A 129 -0.62 8.17 -23.10
CA TYR A 129 -1.20 7.10 -22.29
C TYR A 129 -1.20 7.50 -20.83
N ASN A 130 -2.13 6.92 -20.06
CA ASN A 130 -2.21 7.14 -18.63
C ASN A 130 -1.03 6.51 -17.87
N GLN A 131 -0.61 7.16 -16.79
CA GLN A 131 0.26 6.58 -15.77
C GLN A 131 -0.55 6.40 -14.50
N ALA A 132 -1.00 5.17 -14.24
CA ALA A 132 -1.88 4.92 -13.09
C ALA A 132 -1.20 5.34 -11.77
N PRO A 133 -1.97 5.85 -10.79
CA PRO A 133 -1.42 6.38 -9.56
C PRO A 133 -0.71 5.31 -8.74
N ILE A 134 0.24 5.74 -7.93
CA ILE A 134 0.93 4.91 -6.95
C ILE A 134 0.23 5.12 -5.60
N VAL A 135 -0.23 4.02 -5.00
CA VAL A 135 -0.91 4.04 -3.71
C VAL A 135 -0.09 3.29 -2.67
N THR A 136 0.14 3.90 -1.51
CA THR A 136 0.95 3.28 -0.45
C THR A 136 0.28 3.36 0.91
N MET A 137 0.38 2.28 1.67
CA MET A 137 -0.08 2.17 3.05
C MET A 137 0.83 1.23 3.82
N LEU A 138 0.85 1.38 5.15
CA LEU A 138 1.38 0.35 6.03
C LEU A 138 0.52 -0.92 5.89
N PRO A 139 1.12 -2.13 5.91
CA PRO A 139 0.34 -3.35 5.78
C PRO A 139 -0.57 -3.58 6.97
N ILE A 140 -0.10 -3.16 8.15
CA ILE A 140 -0.82 -3.25 9.42
C ILE A 140 -0.72 -1.90 10.12
N ILE A 141 -1.85 -1.32 10.48
CA ILE A 141 -1.95 -0.12 11.29
C ILE A 141 -2.53 -0.52 12.65
N ARG A 142 -1.79 -0.22 13.72
CA ARG A 142 -2.19 -0.57 15.07
C ARG A 142 -3.03 0.54 15.70
N LEU A 143 -4.22 0.20 16.15
CA LEU A 143 -5.21 1.13 16.69
C LEU A 143 -5.69 0.67 18.07
N ARG A 144 -5.88 1.60 19.00
CA ARG A 144 -6.50 1.31 20.28
C ARG A 144 -8.04 1.37 20.17
N SER A 145 -8.73 0.45 20.84
CA SER A 145 -10.19 0.46 20.93
C SER A 145 -10.73 1.73 21.60
N ASN A 146 -11.97 2.09 21.25
CA ASN A 146 -12.73 3.24 21.75
C ASN A 146 -12.15 4.63 21.43
N LEU A 147 -11.26 4.73 20.44
CA LEU A 147 -10.77 6.00 19.90
C LEU A 147 -11.15 6.13 18.43
N THR A 148 -11.37 7.37 17.98
CA THR A 148 -11.65 7.67 16.57
C THR A 148 -10.36 8.04 15.86
N TYR A 149 -10.11 7.40 14.72
CA TYR A 149 -8.94 7.62 13.88
C TYR A 149 -9.34 8.18 12.52
N TYR A 150 -8.45 9.00 11.96
CA TYR A 150 -8.52 9.52 10.61
C TYR A 150 -7.26 9.05 9.89
N ILE A 151 -7.41 8.06 9.02
CA ILE A 151 -6.31 7.39 8.33
C ILE A 151 -6.31 7.87 6.89
N LYS A 152 -5.29 8.66 6.52
CA LYS A 152 -5.09 9.12 5.16
C LYS A 152 -4.52 7.99 4.31
N ILE A 153 -5.09 7.76 3.13
CA ILE A 153 -4.51 6.88 2.11
C ILE A 153 -3.56 7.70 1.25
N ASN A 154 -2.30 7.27 1.15
CA ASN A 154 -1.30 8.00 0.39
C ASN A 154 -1.40 7.63 -1.08
N VAL A 155 -1.77 8.62 -1.90
CA VAL A 155 -1.91 8.50 -3.35
C VAL A 155 -0.98 9.54 -3.99
N ALA A 156 -0.18 9.11 -4.94
CA ALA A 156 0.64 9.97 -5.78
C ALA A 156 0.35 9.66 -7.23
N ASP A 157 0.07 10.68 -8.02
CA ASP A 157 -0.21 10.55 -9.44
C ASP A 157 0.81 11.34 -10.24
N ASN A 158 1.42 10.69 -11.25
CA ASN A 158 2.50 11.31 -12.04
C ASN A 158 1.97 12.21 -13.16
N ASP A 159 0.69 12.09 -13.47
CA ASP A 159 0.00 12.83 -14.50
C ASP A 159 -0.75 14.05 -13.93
N PHE A 160 -0.77 14.18 -12.59
CA PHE A 160 -1.52 15.18 -11.80
C PHE A 160 -3.04 15.08 -12.00
N ASP A 161 -3.52 13.86 -12.20
CA ASP A 161 -4.91 13.57 -12.43
C ASP A 161 -5.73 13.64 -11.14
N ARG A 162 -7.03 13.88 -11.28
CA ARG A 162 -7.95 13.84 -10.14
C ARG A 162 -8.15 12.38 -9.76
N TYR A 163 -8.05 12.06 -8.48
CA TYR A 163 -8.38 10.72 -7.98
C TYR A 163 -9.52 10.72 -6.96
N THR A 164 -10.18 9.57 -6.83
CA THR A 164 -11.12 9.30 -5.73
C THR A 164 -10.86 7.93 -5.13
N CYS A 165 -11.05 7.80 -3.82
CA CYS A 165 -10.99 6.52 -3.12
C CYS A 165 -12.39 5.98 -2.91
N ILE A 166 -12.67 4.80 -3.45
CA ILE A 166 -13.93 4.09 -3.23
C ILE A 166 -13.69 2.80 -2.45
N TRP A 167 -14.74 2.29 -1.80
CA TRP A 167 -14.72 0.93 -1.29
C TRP A 167 -14.68 -0.06 -2.45
N SER A 168 -13.75 -1.01 -2.39
CA SER A 168 -13.80 -2.18 -3.27
C SER A 168 -15.10 -2.95 -2.99
N ASN A 169 -15.82 -3.32 -4.05
CA ASN A 169 -17.19 -3.82 -3.89
C ASN A 169 -17.49 -5.12 -4.66
N SER A 170 -16.55 -5.62 -5.45
CA SER A 170 -16.70 -6.87 -6.20
C SER A 170 -15.81 -7.98 -5.64
N SER A 171 -16.21 -9.23 -5.84
CA SER A 171 -15.42 -10.39 -5.43
C SER A 171 -14.00 -10.40 -6.04
N GLN A 172 -13.81 -9.79 -7.21
CA GLN A 172 -12.50 -9.61 -7.84
C GLN A 172 -11.64 -8.53 -7.17
N GLU A 173 -12.23 -7.50 -6.57
CA GLU A 173 -11.48 -6.40 -5.96
C GLU A 173 -11.21 -6.59 -4.47
N CYS A 174 -12.03 -7.40 -3.79
CA CYS A 174 -11.96 -7.57 -2.35
C CYS A 174 -12.33 -8.97 -1.84
N GLY A 175 -12.75 -9.92 -2.67
CA GLY A 175 -13.08 -11.26 -2.21
C GLY A 175 -14.08 -11.26 -1.04
N GLY A 176 -13.71 -11.89 0.08
CA GLY A 176 -14.48 -11.91 1.32
C GLY A 176 -14.18 -10.75 2.28
N VAL A 177 -13.30 -9.81 1.92
CA VAL A 177 -13.00 -8.59 2.71
C VAL A 177 -13.74 -7.35 2.21
N CYS A 178 -14.66 -7.51 1.25
CA CYS A 178 -15.49 -6.41 0.78
C CYS A 178 -16.26 -5.74 1.93
N ARG A 179 -16.50 -4.44 1.81
CA ARG A 179 -17.26 -3.70 2.82
C ARG A 179 -18.69 -4.22 2.90
N SER A 180 -19.11 -4.54 4.12
CA SER A 180 -20.49 -4.83 4.50
C SER A 180 -20.71 -4.39 5.94
N LEU A 181 -21.97 -4.34 6.38
CA LEU A 181 -22.30 -4.13 7.79
C LEU A 181 -21.76 -5.23 8.70
N LEU A 182 -21.41 -6.39 8.14
CA LEU A 182 -20.80 -7.49 8.86
C LEU A 182 -19.28 -7.31 8.96
N THR A 183 -18.60 -6.80 7.93
CA THR A 183 -17.12 -6.74 7.90
C THR A 183 -16.52 -5.53 8.63
N LEU A 184 -17.28 -4.44 8.81
CA LEU A 184 -16.80 -3.23 9.47
C LEU A 184 -17.87 -2.59 10.38
N PRO A 185 -17.47 -1.89 11.46
CA PRO A 185 -18.40 -1.11 12.28
C PRO A 185 -19.20 -0.10 11.44
N THR A 186 -20.47 0.10 11.78
CA THR A 186 -21.37 1.03 11.06
C THR A 186 -20.93 2.49 11.07
N SER A 187 -20.12 2.88 12.06
CA SER A 187 -19.52 4.22 12.19
C SER A 187 -18.38 4.49 11.19
N THR A 188 -17.89 3.44 10.52
CA THR A 188 -16.80 3.52 9.54
C THR A 188 -17.23 4.30 8.30
N TYR A 189 -16.45 5.31 7.96
CA TYR A 189 -16.74 6.25 6.88
C TYR A 189 -15.48 6.54 6.07
N LEU A 190 -15.60 6.62 4.75
CA LEU A 190 -14.54 7.04 3.85
C LEU A 190 -14.95 8.36 3.21
N ASN A 191 -14.13 9.39 3.38
CA ASN A 191 -14.24 10.58 2.55
C ASN A 191 -13.52 10.28 1.23
N GLU A 192 -14.30 10.04 0.18
CA GLU A 192 -13.79 9.53 -1.10
C GLU A 192 -12.90 10.53 -1.85
N THR A 193 -13.12 11.83 -1.67
CA THR A 193 -12.35 12.89 -2.35
C THR A 193 -11.02 13.18 -1.67
N SER A 194 -11.00 13.18 -0.33
CA SER A 194 -9.75 13.39 0.42
C SER A 194 -9.00 12.09 0.72
N CYS A 195 -9.60 10.94 0.41
CA CYS A 195 -9.05 9.62 0.71
C CYS A 195 -8.74 9.44 2.21
N ILE A 196 -9.61 9.95 3.08
CA ILE A 196 -9.48 9.83 4.54
C ILE A 196 -10.51 8.84 5.08
N LEU A 197 -10.02 7.76 5.67
CA LEU A 197 -10.82 6.75 6.37
C LEU A 197 -11.01 7.15 7.83
N ARG A 198 -12.26 7.36 8.23
CA ARG A 198 -12.67 7.48 9.63
C ARG A 198 -13.06 6.12 10.19
N PHE A 199 -12.43 5.71 11.29
CA PHE A 199 -12.67 4.43 11.93
C PHE A 199 -12.67 4.54 13.46
N THR A 200 -13.67 3.94 14.10
CA THR A 200 -13.81 3.91 15.56
C THR A 200 -14.07 2.46 16.00
N PRO A 201 -13.01 1.70 16.34
CA PRO A 201 -13.16 0.30 16.69
C PRO A 201 -13.61 0.11 18.13
N ILE A 202 -14.53 -0.84 18.34
CA ILE A 202 -15.01 -1.23 19.67
C ILE A 202 -14.49 -2.64 20.03
N ILE A 203 -14.38 -3.53 19.05
CA ILE A 203 -13.96 -4.93 19.26
C ILE A 203 -12.47 -5.06 18.96
N VAL A 204 -11.75 -5.77 19.83
CA VAL A 204 -10.33 -6.10 19.66
C VAL A 204 -10.15 -7.18 18.60
N GLY A 205 -9.13 -7.03 17.77
CA GLY A 205 -8.78 -8.00 16.72
C GLY A 205 -8.38 -7.34 15.41
N TYR A 206 -8.37 -8.11 14.33
CA TYR A 206 -7.96 -7.64 13.00
C TYR A 206 -9.18 -7.29 12.14
N TYR A 207 -9.10 -6.16 11.46
CA TYR A 207 -10.05 -5.74 10.43
C TYR A 207 -9.31 -5.56 9.12
N ALA A 208 -9.91 -5.98 8.01
CA ALA A 208 -9.37 -5.73 6.68
C ALA A 208 -10.06 -4.52 6.05
N ILE A 209 -9.26 -3.70 5.37
CA ILE A 209 -9.74 -2.58 4.56
C ILE A 209 -9.35 -2.87 3.11
N ALA A 210 -10.33 -2.77 2.21
CA ALA A 210 -10.13 -2.90 0.78
C ALA A 210 -10.73 -1.69 0.05
N LEU A 211 -9.85 -0.92 -0.58
CA LEU A 211 -10.20 0.28 -1.32
C LEU A 211 -9.65 0.18 -2.76
N THR A 212 -10.34 0.87 -3.65
CA THR A 212 -9.91 1.07 -5.04
C THR A 212 -9.77 2.57 -5.27
N ILE A 213 -8.62 2.98 -5.79
CA ILE A 213 -8.38 4.36 -6.22
C ILE A 213 -8.78 4.43 -7.68
N LEU A 214 -9.74 5.31 -7.97
CA LEU A 214 -10.12 5.69 -9.30
C LEU A 214 -9.36 6.94 -9.69
N ASP A 215 -8.93 6.96 -10.94
CA ASP A 215 -8.09 7.99 -11.51
C ASP A 215 -8.81 8.60 -12.71
N PHE A 216 -8.88 9.91 -12.79
CA PHE A 216 -9.69 10.66 -13.74
C PHE A 216 -8.86 11.78 -14.36
N GLU A 217 -8.90 11.86 -15.69
CA GLU A 217 -8.11 12.82 -16.47
C GLU A 217 -8.24 14.28 -16.00
N ASN A 218 -9.40 14.66 -15.44
CA ASN A 218 -9.67 16.00 -14.90
C ASN A 218 -10.91 15.99 -13.99
N ASP A 219 -11.24 17.15 -13.41
CA ASP A 219 -12.35 17.34 -12.47
C ASP A 219 -13.75 17.07 -13.03
N THR A 220 -13.91 17.05 -14.35
CA THR A 220 -15.21 16.85 -15.03
C THR A 220 -15.37 15.45 -15.63
N SER A 221 -14.29 14.67 -15.69
CA SER A 221 -14.31 13.32 -16.24
C SER A 221 -15.18 12.39 -15.41
N THR A 222 -16.09 11.66 -16.07
CA THR A 222 -16.93 10.62 -15.45
C THR A 222 -16.40 9.20 -15.70
N ALA A 223 -15.54 9.04 -16.72
CA ALA A 223 -14.83 7.80 -17.00
C ALA A 223 -13.46 7.83 -16.31
N TYR A 224 -13.15 6.77 -15.57
CA TYR A 224 -11.84 6.60 -14.95
C TYR A 224 -10.84 6.02 -15.96
N LEU A 225 -9.59 6.49 -15.87
CA LEU A 225 -8.46 6.01 -16.67
C LEU A 225 -7.83 4.75 -16.06
N SER A 226 -7.88 4.59 -14.74
CA SER A 226 -7.36 3.40 -14.08
C SER A 226 -8.09 3.07 -12.77
N ARG A 227 -7.91 1.83 -12.32
CA ARG A 227 -8.35 1.35 -11.00
C ARG A 227 -7.14 0.73 -10.29
N VAL A 228 -6.73 1.32 -9.17
CA VAL A 228 -5.56 0.88 -8.40
C VAL A 228 -6.00 0.37 -7.02
N PRO A 229 -5.83 -0.93 -6.71
CA PRO A 229 -6.25 -1.49 -5.44
C PRO A 229 -5.25 -1.22 -4.32
N ILE A 230 -5.77 -0.98 -3.12
CA ILE A 230 -5.02 -1.00 -1.87
C ILE A 230 -5.77 -1.82 -0.82
N GLN A 231 -5.05 -2.71 -0.16
CA GLN A 231 -5.54 -3.48 0.98
C GLN A 231 -4.54 -3.41 2.12
N PHE A 232 -5.07 -3.28 3.33
CA PHE A 232 -4.30 -3.23 4.56
C PHE A 232 -5.16 -3.69 5.74
N ILE A 233 -4.49 -3.97 6.85
CA ILE A 233 -5.09 -4.45 8.09
C ILE A 233 -5.09 -3.35 9.14
N LEU A 234 -6.17 -3.25 9.91
CA LEU A 234 -6.22 -2.54 11.18
C LEU A 234 -6.15 -3.56 12.31
N ARG A 235 -5.10 -3.46 13.14
CA ARG A 235 -4.94 -4.27 14.35
C ARG A 235 -5.44 -3.50 15.55
N VAL A 236 -6.62 -3.86 16.04
CA VAL A 236 -7.23 -3.23 17.22
C VAL A 236 -6.79 -3.94 18.48
N TRP A 237 -6.37 -3.18 19.49
CA TRP A 237 -5.99 -3.69 20.79
C TRP A 237 -6.60 -2.84 21.92
N SER A 238 -6.73 -3.43 23.11
CA SER A 238 -7.17 -2.73 24.32
C SER A 238 -5.97 -2.36 25.20
N SER A 239 -6.05 -1.21 25.86
CA SER A 239 -5.05 -0.77 26.83
C SER A 239 -5.76 -0.15 28.03
N PRO A 240 -5.29 -0.40 29.26
CA PRO A 240 -5.75 0.34 30.43
C PRO A 240 -5.04 1.70 30.57
N ASN A 241 -3.95 1.96 29.82
CA ASN A 241 -3.14 3.18 29.97
C ASN A 241 -3.96 4.44 29.61
N THR A 242 -3.88 5.54 30.35
CA THR A 242 -4.64 6.76 30.05
C THR A 242 -4.06 7.59 28.89
N CYS A 243 -2.83 7.30 28.45
CA CYS A 243 -2.22 7.91 27.28
C CYS A 243 -2.95 7.46 26.00
N THR A 244 -3.64 8.40 25.37
CA THR A 244 -4.34 8.22 24.09
C THR A 244 -3.71 9.02 22.96
N THR A 245 -2.73 9.87 23.27
CA THR A 245 -2.07 10.74 22.29
C THR A 245 -1.02 9.96 21.51
N PRO A 246 -1.11 9.87 20.18
CA PRO A 246 -0.11 9.18 19.36
C PRO A 246 1.22 9.95 19.32
N PRO A 247 2.34 9.29 18.99
CA PRO A 247 3.58 9.98 18.64
C PRO A 247 3.37 10.92 17.44
N ILE A 248 4.12 12.02 17.39
CA ILE A 248 4.10 12.95 16.26
C ILE A 248 5.42 12.88 15.50
N TYR A 249 5.31 12.97 14.18
CA TYR A 249 6.46 13.11 13.31
C TYR A 249 6.88 14.59 13.25
N ILE A 250 8.17 14.84 13.45
CA ILE A 250 8.83 16.16 13.45
C ILE A 250 10.17 16.11 12.71
N GLY A 251 10.29 15.19 11.73
CA GLY A 251 11.49 15.01 10.92
C GLY A 251 11.66 16.09 9.86
N ASP A 252 12.70 15.93 9.04
CA ASP A 252 13.14 16.96 8.09
C ASP A 252 12.13 17.26 6.98
N VAL A 253 11.30 16.27 6.63
CA VAL A 253 10.41 16.31 5.47
C VAL A 253 8.97 16.40 5.93
N PRO A 254 8.21 17.45 5.61
CA PRO A 254 6.78 17.53 5.85
C PRO A 254 6.00 16.26 5.50
N ALA A 255 4.95 15.97 6.27
CA ALA A 255 4.03 14.89 5.95
C ALA A 255 3.47 15.07 4.53
N ASP A 256 3.32 13.97 3.80
CA ASP A 256 2.75 13.90 2.46
C ASP A 256 3.54 14.61 1.35
N GLN A 257 4.81 14.98 1.60
CA GLN A 257 5.67 15.50 0.55
C GLN A 257 6.16 14.39 -0.38
N CYS A 258 6.03 14.62 -1.70
CA CYS A 258 6.70 13.82 -2.71
C CYS A 258 8.12 14.35 -2.93
N ILE A 259 9.13 13.50 -2.73
CA ILE A 259 10.52 13.82 -3.00
C ILE A 259 10.94 13.11 -4.29
N PHE A 260 11.36 13.91 -5.27
CA PHE A 260 11.98 13.38 -6.48
C PHE A 260 13.45 13.08 -6.20
N VAL A 261 13.89 11.87 -6.58
CA VAL A 261 15.28 11.42 -6.49
C VAL A 261 15.70 10.95 -7.87
N GLU A 262 16.78 11.51 -8.40
CA GLU A 262 17.32 11.08 -9.70
C GLU A 262 17.92 9.66 -9.60
N PRO A 263 17.87 8.87 -10.68
CA PRO A 263 18.55 7.57 -10.71
C PRO A 263 20.04 7.70 -10.38
N GLY A 264 20.53 6.84 -9.50
CA GLY A 264 21.91 6.82 -9.01
C GLY A 264 22.19 7.79 -7.86
N GLN A 265 21.22 8.60 -7.43
CA GLN A 265 21.37 9.48 -6.28
C GLN A 265 20.90 8.82 -4.99
N SER A 266 21.57 9.17 -3.89
CA SER A 266 21.17 8.76 -2.55
C SER A 266 20.33 9.86 -1.89
N LEU A 267 19.18 9.48 -1.34
CA LEU A 267 18.38 10.34 -0.47
C LEU A 267 18.59 9.91 0.99
N THR A 268 19.08 10.83 1.81
CA THR A 268 19.17 10.64 3.27
C THR A 268 18.21 11.59 3.96
N MET A 269 17.44 11.09 4.92
CA MET A 269 16.50 11.89 5.72
C MET A 269 16.63 11.54 7.20
N LEU A 270 16.54 12.54 8.08
CA LEU A 270 16.38 12.30 9.51
C LEU A 270 14.89 12.19 9.86
N ILE A 271 14.52 11.01 10.34
CA ILE A 271 13.20 10.76 10.90
C ILE A 271 13.26 11.05 12.39
N ARG A 272 12.42 11.98 12.84
CA ARG A 272 12.32 12.40 14.23
C ARG A 272 10.88 12.19 14.70
N ILE A 273 10.71 11.43 15.78
CA ILE A 273 9.39 11.07 16.33
C ILE A 273 9.34 11.49 17.79
N LYS A 274 8.42 12.39 18.14
CA LYS A 274 8.21 12.82 19.52
C LYS A 274 7.11 12.00 20.19
N VAL A 275 7.46 11.36 21.31
CA VAL A 275 6.50 10.67 22.19
C VAL A 275 5.93 11.70 23.16
N GLN A 276 4.61 11.86 23.17
CA GLN A 276 3.96 12.97 23.88
C GLN A 276 3.52 12.64 25.30
N CYS A 277 3.38 11.37 25.64
CA CYS A 277 2.92 10.96 26.96
C CYS A 277 4.08 10.76 27.93
N ALA A 278 3.91 11.26 29.15
CA ALA A 278 4.83 10.98 30.25
C ALA A 278 4.93 9.46 30.48
N ASN A 279 6.16 8.95 30.63
CA ASN A 279 6.49 7.53 30.82
C ASN A 279 6.15 6.58 29.65
N ALA A 280 5.83 7.11 28.46
CA ALA A 280 5.74 6.30 27.25
C ALA A 280 7.10 6.28 26.52
N THR A 281 7.39 5.17 25.85
CA THR A 281 8.59 5.01 25.01
C THR A 281 8.19 4.56 23.61
N LEU A 282 9.03 4.86 22.62
CA LEU A 282 8.86 4.34 21.27
C LEU A 282 9.29 2.88 21.25
N ASN A 283 8.32 1.97 21.16
CA ASN A 283 8.60 0.54 21.19
C ASN A 283 8.97 -0.04 19.81
N ASN A 284 8.44 0.53 18.73
CA ASN A 284 8.56 -0.04 17.39
C ASN A 284 8.42 1.04 16.31
N THR A 285 9.17 0.90 15.22
CA THR A 285 9.00 1.67 13.98
C THR A 285 8.58 0.71 12.88
N ILE A 286 7.46 1.01 12.24
CA ILE A 286 6.91 0.22 11.13
C ILE A 286 6.96 1.03 9.85
N GLY A 287 7.18 0.34 8.74
CA GLY A 287 7.32 0.95 7.43
C GLY A 287 7.15 -0.07 6.32
N VAL A 288 6.97 0.44 5.10
CA VAL A 288 7.14 -0.35 3.88
C VAL A 288 8.23 0.29 3.08
N TYR A 289 9.25 -0.50 2.78
CA TYR A 289 10.50 0.01 2.27
C TYR A 289 10.66 -0.39 0.81
N PRO A 290 11.00 0.56 -0.10
CA PRO A 290 11.40 0.20 -1.45
C PRO A 290 12.73 -0.56 -1.43
N THR A 291 13.06 -1.21 -2.55
CA THR A 291 14.39 -1.81 -2.73
C THR A 291 15.49 -0.75 -2.56
N GLY A 292 16.58 -1.09 -1.88
CA GLY A 292 17.70 -0.17 -1.62
C GLY A 292 17.51 0.76 -0.41
N PHE A 293 16.39 0.66 0.29
CA PHE A 293 16.17 1.37 1.54
C PHE A 293 16.98 0.76 2.69
N THR A 294 17.60 1.61 3.50
CA THR A 294 18.26 1.24 4.74
C THR A 294 17.90 2.21 5.86
N GLN A 295 17.93 1.71 7.10
CA GLN A 295 17.60 2.48 8.29
C GLN A 295 18.70 2.29 9.35
N SER A 296 19.10 3.36 10.02
CA SER A 296 20.01 3.27 11.17
C SER A 296 19.30 2.71 12.42
N SER A 297 20.07 2.38 13.45
CA SER A 297 19.50 2.22 14.79
C SER A 297 18.80 3.52 15.25
N THR A 298 17.70 3.37 15.98
CA THR A 298 17.01 4.48 16.65
C THR A 298 17.77 4.87 17.92
N TYR A 299 17.93 6.17 18.16
CA TYR A 299 18.52 6.74 19.37
C TYR A 299 17.67 7.91 19.89
N LEU A 300 17.91 8.34 21.14
CA LEU A 300 17.22 9.51 21.72
C LEU A 300 17.95 10.80 21.37
N ASP A 301 17.20 11.86 21.07
CA ASP A 301 17.75 13.20 20.88
C ASP A 301 18.48 13.65 22.17
N PRO A 302 19.72 14.14 22.08
CA PRO A 302 20.52 14.49 23.26
C PRO A 302 19.95 15.69 24.03
N TYR A 303 19.08 16.51 23.42
CA TYR A 303 18.50 17.69 24.04
C TYR A 303 17.04 17.51 24.47
N ASP A 304 16.31 16.54 23.88
CA ASP A 304 14.94 16.19 24.28
C ASP A 304 14.76 14.66 24.27
N PRO A 305 14.80 13.99 25.44
CA PRO A 305 14.71 12.53 25.53
C PRO A 305 13.32 11.99 25.14
N THR A 306 12.35 12.85 24.84
CA THR A 306 11.05 12.44 24.28
C THR A 306 11.09 12.26 22.77
N ILE A 307 12.18 12.67 22.11
CA ILE A 307 12.38 12.59 20.66
C ILE A 307 13.27 11.40 20.33
N ASN A 308 12.76 10.52 19.47
CA ASN A 308 13.48 9.38 18.91
C ASN A 308 13.93 9.74 17.50
N VAL A 309 15.17 9.44 17.16
CA VAL A 309 15.81 9.82 15.91
C VAL A 309 16.42 8.60 15.23
N PHE A 310 16.24 8.50 13.92
CA PHE A 310 16.97 7.58 13.06
C PHE A 310 17.14 8.17 11.67
N SER A 311 18.18 7.77 10.94
CA SER A 311 18.35 8.13 9.54
C SER A 311 17.74 7.06 8.64
N SER A 312 17.00 7.47 7.63
CA SER A 312 16.66 6.63 6.49
C SER A 312 17.52 7.00 5.30
N ASN A 313 17.98 5.99 4.56
CA ASN A 313 18.72 6.18 3.31
C ASN A 313 18.04 5.37 2.21
N LEU A 314 17.89 5.97 1.04
CA LEU A 314 17.45 5.32 -0.17
C LEU A 314 18.54 5.47 -1.23
N CYS A 315 19.06 4.35 -1.73
CA CYS A 315 19.93 4.30 -2.90
C CYS A 315 19.18 3.58 -4.01
N GLY A 316 18.89 4.28 -5.12
CA GLY A 316 18.15 3.75 -6.26
C GLY A 316 18.76 4.18 -7.58
#